data_AF-A0A8H4QFK9-F1
#
_entry.id   AF-A0A8H4QFK9-F1
#
_cell.length_a   1.000
_cell.length_b   1.000
_cell.length_c   1.000
_cell.angle_alpha   90.00
_cell.angle_beta   90.00
_cell.angle_gamma   90.00
#
_symmetry.space_group_name_H-M   'P 1'
#
loop_
_entity.id
_entity.type
_entity.pdbx_description
1 polymer ?
#
loop_
_entity_poly.entity_id
_entity_poly.type
_entity_poly.pdbx_seq_one_letter_code
_entity_poly.pdbx_strand_id
1 'polypeptide(L)'
;MLVLHPSSTCDVCLSEYTWDSGPFAKRPHAIACGHIFCSNCLYINNPHNCPLCRKTYLPNKIKRLHVDKPENIDDNKETDLLQRLAVSWETPDEQIRELMMEIDFWLRDRSNDTCLALRKARDALTKYRDIVKEQEHDLRVIENQKEKIRVLKDDLATMSAAYQTQVEGLQK
;
A
#
# COMPACT_ATOMS: atom_id res chain seq x y z
N MET A 1 25.25 5.63 17.35
CA MET A 1 24.80 4.91 16.15
C MET A 1 23.99 5.88 15.32
N LEU A 2 24.55 6.30 14.17
CA LEU A 2 23.83 7.13 13.21
C LEU A 2 23.05 6.16 12.31
N VAL A 3 21.72 6.26 12.31
CA VAL A 3 20.85 5.44 11.47
C VAL A 3 20.32 6.32 10.34
N LEU A 4 20.44 5.85 9.10
CA LEU A 4 19.92 6.54 7.93
C LEU A 4 18.57 5.94 7.56
N HIS A 5 17.54 6.79 7.51
CA HIS A 5 16.22 6.37 7.09
C HIS A 5 16.25 5.97 5.60
N PRO A 6 15.54 4.92 5.16
CA PRO A 6 15.54 4.47 3.76
C PRO A 6 15.17 5.56 2.75
N SER A 7 14.31 6.51 3.12
CA SER A 7 13.93 7.64 2.26
C SER A 7 14.95 8.79 2.25
N SER A 8 16.09 8.67 2.92
CA SER A 8 17.09 9.73 2.95
C SER A 8 17.78 9.84 1.59
N THR A 9 17.78 11.03 1.02
CA THR A 9 18.37 11.32 -0.29
C THR A 9 19.35 12.48 -0.20
N CYS A 10 20.20 12.63 -1.22
CA CYS A 10 21.07 13.79 -1.34
C CYS A 10 20.31 15.00 -1.92
N ASP A 11 20.34 16.15 -1.26
CA ASP A 11 19.64 17.37 -1.70
C ASP A 11 20.13 17.99 -3.03
N VAL A 12 21.18 17.43 -3.65
CA VAL A 12 21.72 17.92 -4.93
C VAL A 12 21.31 17.02 -6.09
N CYS A 13 21.54 15.71 -5.98
CA CYS A 13 21.20 14.75 -7.04
C CYS A 13 19.88 14.01 -6.80
N LEU A 14 19.21 14.30 -5.67
CA LEU A 14 17.94 13.70 -5.21
C LEU A 14 17.94 12.17 -5.19
N SER A 15 19.13 11.57 -5.17
CA SER A 15 19.29 10.13 -5.19
C SER A 15 19.38 9.59 -3.78
N GLU A 16 18.79 8.42 -3.57
CA GLU A 16 18.89 7.66 -2.32
C GLU A 16 20.33 7.35 -1.96
N TYR A 17 20.61 7.40 -0.65
CA TYR A 17 21.91 6.98 -0.15
C TYR A 17 22.03 5.46 -0.16
N THR A 18 23.15 4.95 -0.66
CA THR A 18 23.40 3.51 -0.76
C THR A 18 24.45 3.04 0.24
N TRP A 19 24.29 1.79 0.67
CA TRP A 19 25.18 1.12 1.62
C TRP A 19 26.41 0.49 0.97
N ASP A 20 26.45 0.43 -0.36
CA ASP A 20 27.48 -0.30 -1.11
C ASP A 20 28.86 0.34 -0.97
N SER A 21 29.90 -0.48 -1.14
CA SER A 21 31.30 -0.01 -1.19
C SER A 21 31.80 0.22 -2.62
N GLY A 22 30.92 0.12 -3.61
CA GLY A 22 31.27 0.28 -5.02
C GLY A 22 31.67 1.73 -5.37
N PRO A 23 32.32 1.93 -6.52
CA PRO A 23 32.78 3.25 -6.97
C PRO A 23 31.61 4.24 -7.21
N PHE A 24 30.39 3.74 -7.42
CA PHE A 24 29.18 4.54 -7.60
C PHE A 24 28.35 4.69 -6.31
N ALA A 25 28.89 4.26 -5.17
CA ALA A 25 28.16 4.30 -3.91
C ALA A 25 27.85 5.73 -3.49
N LYS A 26 26.56 6.02 -3.32
CA LYS A 26 26.08 7.33 -2.86
C LYS A 26 26.04 7.29 -1.35
N ARG A 27 27.20 7.33 -0.71
CA ARG A 27 27.29 7.36 0.76
C ARG A 27 27.17 8.79 1.29
N PRO A 28 26.55 9.00 2.46
CA PRO A 28 26.42 10.32 3.05
C PRO A 28 27.78 10.84 3.56
N HIS A 29 28.07 12.09 3.23
CA HIS A 29 29.26 12.81 3.65
C HIS A 29 28.86 14.14 4.27
N ALA A 30 29.42 14.45 5.43
CA ALA A 30 29.24 15.73 6.09
C ALA A 30 30.38 16.70 5.74
N ILE A 31 30.02 17.96 5.57
CA ILE A 31 30.96 19.09 5.47
C ILE A 31 30.99 19.90 6.76
N ALA A 32 31.94 20.82 6.90
CA ALA A 32 32.18 21.58 8.13
C ALA A 32 30.97 22.37 8.66
N CYS A 33 30.02 22.74 7.80
CA CYS A 33 28.81 23.43 8.21
C CYS A 33 27.68 22.49 8.71
N GLY A 34 27.89 21.18 8.69
CA GLY A 34 26.94 20.17 9.20
C GLY A 34 25.99 19.58 8.17
N HIS A 35 25.89 20.16 6.97
CA HIS A 35 25.03 19.61 5.91
C HIS A 35 25.63 18.34 5.28
N ILE A 36 24.75 17.46 4.79
CA ILE A 36 25.09 16.11 4.33
C ILE A 36 24.74 15.98 2.84
N PHE A 37 25.67 15.45 2.04
CA PHE A 37 25.50 15.24 0.61
C PHE A 37 26.22 13.94 0.19
N CYS A 38 26.01 13.46 -1.04
CA CYS A 38 26.86 12.38 -1.56
C CYS A 38 28.25 12.93 -1.95
N SER A 39 29.28 12.07 -1.92
CA SER A 39 30.66 12.47 -2.25
C SER A 39 30.75 13.12 -3.63
N ASN A 40 30.11 12.51 -4.64
CA ASN A 40 30.18 12.98 -6.02
C ASN A 40 29.68 14.43 -6.16
N CYS A 41 28.55 14.77 -5.53
CA CYS A 41 28.01 16.12 -5.56
C CYS A 41 28.93 17.13 -4.86
N LEU A 42 29.63 16.74 -3.79
CA LEU A 42 30.59 17.63 -3.12
C LEU A 42 31.86 17.87 -3.95
N TYR A 43 32.36 16.87 -4.67
CA TYR A 43 33.56 17.02 -5.50
C TYR A 43 33.31 17.79 -6.80
N ILE A 44 32.13 17.64 -7.41
CA ILE A 44 31.76 18.35 -8.65
C ILE A 44 31.40 19.82 -8.36
N ASN A 45 30.91 20.12 -7.16
CA ASN A 45 30.45 21.46 -6.81
C ASN A 45 31.63 22.45 -6.69
N ASN A 46 31.72 23.35 -7.67
CA ASN A 46 32.73 24.40 -7.77
C ASN A 46 32.06 25.78 -7.97
N PRO A 47 32.32 26.80 -7.12
CA PRO A 47 33.19 26.77 -5.94
C PRO A 47 32.67 25.85 -4.84
N HIS A 48 33.57 25.37 -3.96
CA HIS A 48 33.23 24.48 -2.83
C HIS A 48 32.44 25.20 -1.72
N ASN A 49 31.22 25.64 -2.06
CA ASN A 49 30.26 26.26 -1.16
C ASN A 49 29.09 25.32 -0.93
N CYS A 50 28.64 25.23 0.32
CA CYS A 50 27.49 24.39 0.68
C CYS A 50 26.24 24.79 -0.15
N PRO A 51 25.58 23.85 -0.85
CA PRO A 51 24.37 24.15 -1.62
C PRO A 51 23.23 24.74 -0.78
N LEU A 52 23.17 24.44 0.52
CA LEU A 52 22.08 24.87 1.41
C LEU A 52 22.39 26.21 2.11
N CYS A 53 23.55 26.35 2.76
CA CYS A 53 23.86 27.54 3.54
C CYS A 53 24.98 28.42 2.97
N ARG A 54 25.52 28.06 1.80
CA ARG A 54 26.57 28.79 1.07
C ARG A 54 27.91 28.97 1.79
N LYS A 55 28.07 28.46 3.01
CA LYS A 55 29.36 28.42 3.71
C LYS A 55 30.37 27.62 2.90
N THR A 56 31.57 28.18 2.72
CA THR A 56 32.68 27.51 2.05
C THR A 56 33.14 26.30 2.87
N TYR A 57 33.46 25.21 2.18
CA TYR A 57 34.04 24.01 2.76
C TYR A 57 35.31 23.62 2.00
N LEU A 58 36.19 22.90 2.69
CA LEU A 58 37.42 22.39 2.09
C LEU A 58 37.22 20.92 1.70
N PRO A 59 37.52 20.50 0.46
CA PRO A 59 37.37 19.11 0.02
C PRO A 59 38.10 18.09 0.89
N ASN A 60 39.27 18.46 1.43
CA ASN A 60 40.06 17.62 2.34
C ASN A 60 39.45 17.47 3.74
N LYS A 61 38.44 18.28 4.10
CA LYS A 61 37.72 18.20 5.37
C LYS A 61 36.36 17.51 5.25
N ILE A 62 36.00 17.00 4.07
CA ILE A 62 34.80 16.19 3.90
C ILE A 62 34.95 14.91 4.71
N LYS A 63 33.96 14.60 5.56
CA LYS A 63 33.96 13.39 6.39
C LYS A 63 32.87 12.45 5.92
N ARG A 64 33.25 11.23 5.56
CA ARG A 64 32.31 10.14 5.33
C ARG A 64 31.62 9.83 6.65
N LEU A 65 30.29 9.80 6.64
CA LEU A 65 29.52 9.34 7.79
C LEU A 65 29.50 7.81 7.77
N HIS A 66 29.92 7.22 8.89
CA HIS A 66 29.63 5.82 9.15
C HIS A 66 28.19 5.76 9.63
N VAL A 67 27.35 5.21 8.79
CA VAL A 67 25.97 4.92 9.14
C VAL A 67 25.93 3.42 9.38
N ASP A 68 25.29 3.02 10.46
CA ASP A 68 25.12 1.61 10.75
C ASP A 68 23.99 1.07 9.87
N LYS A 69 24.28 -0.02 9.16
CA LYS A 69 23.26 -0.76 8.40
C LYS A 69 22.43 -1.52 9.45
N PRO A 70 21.12 -1.26 9.60
CA PRO A 70 20.30 -2.16 10.42
C PRO A 70 20.46 -3.56 9.83
N GLU A 71 20.85 -4.52 10.67
CA GLU A 71 21.15 -5.90 10.24
C GLU A 71 19.94 -6.57 9.57
N ASN A 72 18.75 -5.98 9.71
CA ASN A 72 17.53 -6.36 8.99
C ASN A 72 17.10 -5.24 8.03
N ILE A 73 17.53 -5.31 6.76
CA ILE A 73 16.85 -4.60 5.66
C ILE A 73 15.37 -5.02 5.56
N ASP A 74 15.03 -6.16 6.14
CA ASP A 74 13.72 -6.81 6.04
C ASP A 74 12.59 -6.09 6.81
N ASP A 75 12.91 -5.42 7.92
CA ASP A 75 11.92 -4.71 8.74
C ASP A 75 11.28 -3.53 7.99
N ASN A 76 12.01 -2.94 7.04
CA ASN A 76 11.48 -1.90 6.16
C ASN A 76 10.54 -2.47 5.11
N LYS A 77 10.76 -3.72 4.66
CA LYS A 77 9.88 -4.35 3.68
C LYS A 77 8.56 -4.78 4.35
N GLU A 78 8.60 -5.26 5.59
CA GLU A 78 7.37 -5.49 6.37
C GLU A 78 6.55 -4.20 6.46
N THR A 79 7.22 -3.09 6.82
CA THR A 79 6.57 -1.79 7.01
C THR A 79 6.00 -1.23 5.69
N ASP A 80 6.74 -1.34 4.58
CA ASP A 80 6.28 -0.98 3.23
C ASP A 80 5.02 -1.78 2.83
N LEU A 81 5.07 -3.09 2.99
CA LEU A 81 3.95 -3.98 2.67
C LEU A 81 2.74 -3.68 3.54
N LEU A 82 2.94 -3.42 4.84
CA LEU A 82 1.89 -3.00 5.77
C LEU A 82 1.25 -1.67 5.35
N GLN A 83 2.06 -0.67 5.01
CA GLN A 83 1.57 0.64 4.60
C GLN A 83 0.78 0.56 3.29
N ARG A 84 1.29 -0.18 2.30
CA ARG A 84 0.59 -0.44 1.03
C ARG A 84 -0.72 -1.17 1.26
N LEU A 85 -0.74 -2.16 2.15
CA LEU A 85 -1.94 -2.91 2.48
C LEU A 85 -2.98 -2.04 3.19
N ALA A 86 -2.57 -1.15 4.09
CA ALA A 86 -3.45 -0.24 4.80
C ALA A 86 -4.23 0.71 3.86
N VAL A 87 -3.63 1.12 2.74
CA VAL A 87 -4.29 2.02 1.76
C VAL A 87 -5.00 1.29 0.62
N SER A 88 -4.87 -0.03 0.52
CA SER A 88 -5.38 -0.81 -0.62
C SER A 88 -6.75 -1.46 -0.37
N TRP A 89 -7.52 -1.02 0.63
CA TRP A 89 -8.78 -1.69 0.98
C TRP A 89 -9.89 -1.49 -0.05
N GLU A 90 -9.86 -0.38 -0.77
CA GLU A 90 -10.87 0.01 -1.77
C GLU A 90 -10.34 -0.07 -3.22
N THR A 91 -9.12 -0.56 -3.41
CA THR A 91 -8.53 -0.66 -4.75
C THR A 91 -9.16 -1.81 -5.55
N PRO A 92 -9.02 -1.80 -6.89
CA PRO A 92 -9.52 -2.89 -7.74
C PRO A 92 -8.94 -4.24 -7.35
N ASP A 93 -9.76 -5.30 -7.49
CA ASP A 93 -9.40 -6.67 -7.12
C ASP A 93 -8.06 -7.15 -7.70
N GLU A 94 -7.70 -6.71 -8.92
CA GLU A 94 -6.44 -7.09 -9.56
C GLU A 94 -5.22 -6.55 -8.81
N GLN A 95 -5.24 -5.27 -8.42
CA GLN A 95 -4.12 -4.66 -7.70
C GLN A 95 -3.95 -5.28 -6.32
N ILE A 96 -5.05 -5.65 -5.67
CA ILE A 96 -5.01 -6.35 -4.39
C ILE A 96 -4.47 -7.76 -4.55
N ARG A 97 -4.88 -8.48 -5.60
CA ARG A 97 -4.32 -9.80 -5.91
C ARG A 97 -2.81 -9.73 -6.08
N GLU A 98 -2.31 -8.77 -6.85
CA GLU A 98 -0.88 -8.55 -7.03
C GLU A 98 -0.17 -8.28 -5.70
N LEU A 99 -0.72 -7.39 -4.87
CA LEU A 99 -0.16 -7.08 -3.55
C LEU A 99 -0.19 -8.30 -2.60
N MET A 100 -1.26 -9.08 -2.61
CA MET A 100 -1.37 -10.32 -1.82
C MET A 100 -0.32 -11.36 -2.26
N MET A 101 -0.11 -11.52 -3.57
CA MET A 101 0.92 -12.42 -4.10
C MET A 101 2.33 -11.97 -3.69
N GLU A 102 2.61 -10.67 -3.71
CA GLU A 102 3.89 -10.12 -3.25
C GLU A 102 4.10 -10.40 -1.75
N ILE A 103 3.07 -10.17 -0.93
CA ILE A 103 3.11 -10.44 0.51
C ILE A 103 3.32 -11.93 0.79
N ASP A 104 2.62 -12.81 0.07
CA ASP A 104 2.74 -14.26 0.22
C ASP A 104 4.12 -14.76 -0.17
N PHE A 105 4.66 -14.23 -1.27
CA PHE A 105 6.00 -14.53 -1.70
C PHE A 105 7.02 -14.09 -0.65
N TRP A 106 6.87 -12.88 -0.11
CA TRP A 106 7.74 -12.37 0.94
C TRP A 106 7.59 -13.16 2.26
N LEU A 107 6.40 -13.61 2.63
CA LEU A 107 6.22 -14.38 3.87
C LEU A 107 6.64 -15.85 3.77
N ARG A 108 6.86 -16.40 2.56
CA ARG A 108 7.10 -17.85 2.33
C ARG A 108 8.29 -18.41 3.11
N ASP A 109 9.41 -17.70 3.09
CA ASP A 109 10.67 -18.18 3.69
C ASP A 109 10.83 -17.75 5.15
N ARG A 110 9.80 -17.10 5.73
CA ARG A 110 9.80 -16.54 7.08
C ARG A 110 8.98 -17.41 8.01
N SER A 111 9.43 -17.51 9.26
CA SER A 111 8.72 -18.26 10.30
C SER A 111 7.30 -17.70 10.53
N ASN A 112 6.40 -18.54 11.03
CA ASN A 112 5.03 -18.13 11.34
C ASN A 112 4.96 -17.15 12.52
N ASP A 113 5.98 -17.15 13.38
CA ASP A 113 6.05 -16.29 14.57
C ASP A 113 6.66 -14.92 14.27
N THR A 114 7.12 -14.70 13.04
CA THR A 114 7.62 -13.40 12.54
C THR A 114 6.58 -12.67 11.70
N CYS A 115 6.67 -11.34 11.66
CA CYS A 115 5.83 -10.45 10.85
C CYS A 115 4.32 -10.56 11.16
N LEU A 116 3.99 -10.70 12.44
CA LEU A 116 2.62 -10.94 12.93
C LEU A 116 1.64 -9.85 12.52
N ALA A 117 2.09 -8.60 12.47
CA ALA A 117 1.26 -7.47 12.06
C ALA A 117 0.86 -7.62 10.58
N LEU A 118 1.82 -7.88 9.69
CA LEU A 118 1.56 -8.07 8.26
C LEU A 118 0.66 -9.28 8.01
N ARG A 119 0.93 -10.41 8.68
CA ARG A 119 0.09 -11.63 8.56
C ARG A 119 -1.36 -11.36 8.96
N LYS A 120 -1.57 -10.72 10.12
CA LYS A 120 -2.93 -10.37 10.58
C LYS A 120 -3.63 -9.39 9.64
N ALA A 121 -2.90 -8.39 9.13
CA ALA A 121 -3.47 -7.40 8.24
C ALA A 121 -3.87 -8.02 6.88
N ARG A 122 -3.03 -8.91 6.34
CA ARG A 122 -3.33 -9.74 5.17
C ARG A 122 -4.60 -10.58 5.37
N ASP A 123 -4.66 -11.33 6.47
CA ASP A 123 -5.83 -12.19 6.75
C ASP A 123 -7.12 -11.37 6.94
N ALA A 124 -7.02 -10.18 7.54
CA ALA A 124 -8.13 -9.26 7.68
C ALA A 124 -8.64 -8.76 6.30
N LEU A 125 -7.73 -8.44 5.37
CA LEU A 125 -8.10 -8.01 4.03
C LEU A 125 -8.79 -9.14 3.25
N THR A 126 -8.30 -10.38 3.37
CA THR A 126 -8.95 -11.56 2.77
C THR A 126 -10.38 -11.69 3.27
N LYS A 127 -10.58 -11.67 4.60
CA LYS A 127 -11.91 -11.77 5.21
C LYS A 127 -12.83 -10.63 4.79
N TYR A 128 -12.32 -9.41 4.75
CA TYR A 128 -13.08 -8.26 4.28
C TYR A 128 -13.59 -8.45 2.85
N ARG A 129 -12.74 -8.96 1.95
CA ARG A 129 -13.12 -9.20 0.55
C ARG A 129 -14.16 -10.30 0.41
N ASP A 130 -14.07 -11.35 1.21
CA ASP A 130 -15.09 -12.42 1.23
C ASP A 130 -16.45 -11.85 1.67
N ILE A 131 -16.46 -11.03 2.73
CA ILE A 131 -17.67 -10.34 3.21
C ILE A 131 -18.26 -9.42 2.13
N VAL A 132 -17.44 -8.62 1.44
CA VAL A 132 -17.92 -7.72 0.38
C VAL A 132 -18.55 -8.51 -0.76
N LYS A 133 -17.94 -9.63 -1.18
CA LYS A 133 -18.50 -10.48 -2.24
C LYS A 133 -19.82 -11.14 -1.83
N GLU A 134 -19.91 -11.60 -0.59
CA GLU A 134 -21.15 -12.16 -0.03
C GLU A 134 -22.25 -11.09 0.01
N GLN A 135 -21.93 -9.88 0.47
CA GLN A 135 -22.88 -8.76 0.50
C GLN A 135 -23.39 -8.39 -0.90
N GLU A 136 -22.51 -8.33 -1.91
CA GLU A 136 -22.93 -8.09 -3.29
C GLU A 136 -23.80 -9.23 -3.85
N HIS A 137 -23.54 -10.47 -3.45
CA HIS A 137 -24.38 -11.61 -3.83
C HIS A 137 -25.77 -11.49 -3.20
N ASP A 138 -25.84 -11.24 -1.89
CA ASP A 138 -27.09 -11.13 -1.15
C ASP A 138 -27.96 -9.99 -1.67
N LEU A 139 -27.35 -8.82 -1.97
CA LEU A 139 -28.08 -7.70 -2.56
C LEU A 139 -28.73 -8.07 -3.90
N ARG A 140 -28.02 -8.80 -4.77
CA ARG A 140 -28.56 -9.30 -6.04
C ARG A 140 -29.71 -10.29 -5.83
N VAL A 141 -29.58 -11.18 -4.85
CA VAL A 141 -30.64 -12.14 -4.48
C VAL A 141 -31.88 -11.41 -3.98
N ILE A 142 -31.71 -10.44 -3.08
CA ILE A 142 -32.81 -9.62 -2.53
C ILE A 142 -33.53 -8.87 -3.65
N GLU A 143 -32.79 -8.25 -4.57
CA GLU A 143 -33.40 -7.53 -5.69
C GLU A 143 -34.23 -8.44 -6.60
N ASN A 144 -33.71 -9.62 -6.94
CA ASN A 144 -34.43 -10.61 -7.73
C ASN A 144 -35.69 -11.12 -7.00
N GLN A 145 -35.59 -11.38 -5.69
CA GLN A 145 -36.74 -11.79 -4.88
C GLN A 145 -37.81 -10.70 -4.79
N LYS A 146 -37.41 -9.43 -4.65
CA LYS A 146 -38.34 -8.28 -4.66
C LYS A 146 -39.11 -8.22 -5.97
N GLU A 147 -38.45 -8.41 -7.11
CA GLU A 147 -39.11 -8.42 -8.41
C GLU A 147 -40.09 -9.57 -8.55
N LYS A 148 -39.71 -10.79 -8.15
CA LYS A 148 -40.62 -11.95 -8.13
C LYS A 148 -41.85 -11.72 -7.27
N ILE A 149 -41.68 -11.14 -6.08
CA ILE A 149 -42.79 -10.80 -5.19
C ILE A 149 -43.71 -9.76 -5.84
N ARG A 150 -43.16 -8.79 -6.57
CA ARG A 150 -43.96 -7.80 -7.31
C ARG A 150 -44.84 -8.47 -8.35
N VAL A 151 -44.25 -9.29 -9.22
CA VAL A 151 -44.97 -10.02 -10.27
C VAL A 151 -46.07 -10.92 -9.69
N LEU A 152 -45.74 -11.71 -8.66
CA LEU A 152 -46.73 -12.59 -8.03
C LEU A 152 -47.89 -11.83 -7.38
N LYS A 153 -47.64 -10.63 -6.84
CA LYS A 153 -48.71 -9.77 -6.29
C LYS A 153 -49.63 -9.25 -7.40
N ASP A 154 -49.06 -8.84 -8.53
CA ASP A 154 -49.83 -8.33 -9.68
C ASP A 154 -50.67 -9.45 -10.32
N ASP A 155 -50.12 -10.66 -10.45
CA ASP A 155 -50.82 -11.85 -10.94
C ASP A 155 -51.97 -12.24 -10.01
N LEU A 156 -51.73 -12.25 -8.69
CA LEU A 156 -52.75 -12.56 -7.69
C LEU A 156 -53.89 -11.54 -7.72
N ALA A 157 -53.58 -10.24 -7.86
CA ALA A 157 -54.59 -9.19 -7.96
C ALA A 157 -55.46 -9.38 -9.22
N THR A 158 -54.83 -9.74 -10.34
CA THR A 158 -55.52 -9.99 -11.62
C THR A 158 -56.41 -11.22 -11.54
N MET A 159 -55.91 -12.33 -10.97
CA MET A 159 -56.70 -13.55 -10.75
C MET A 159 -57.89 -13.30 -9.80
N SER A 160 -57.69 -12.54 -8.73
CA SER A 160 -58.77 -12.19 -7.79
C SER A 160 -59.87 -11.39 -8.48
N ALA A 161 -59.50 -10.39 -9.28
CA ALA A 161 -60.46 -9.58 -10.04
C ALA A 161 -61.25 -10.43 -11.06
N ALA A 162 -60.58 -11.35 -11.76
CA ALA A 162 -61.24 -12.27 -12.69
C ALA A 162 -62.23 -13.19 -11.98
N TYR A 163 -61.86 -13.75 -10.82
CA TYR A 163 -62.72 -14.62 -10.04
C TYR A 163 -63.96 -13.87 -9.51
N GLN A 164 -63.79 -12.65 -9.00
CA GLN A 164 -64.91 -11.80 -8.57
C GLN A 164 -65.90 -11.52 -9.70
N THR A 165 -65.40 -11.17 -10.89
CA THR A 165 -66.24 -10.94 -12.07
C THR A 165 -67.04 -12.18 -12.46
N GLN A 166 -66.43 -13.37 -12.35
CA GLN A 166 -67.08 -14.64 -12.68
C GLN A 166 -68.17 -15.01 -11.66
N VAL A 167 -67.94 -14.77 -10.37
CA VAL A 167 -68.93 -14.99 -9.31
C VAL A 167 -70.13 -14.06 -9.46
N GLU A 168 -69.91 -12.78 -9.75
CA GLU A 168 -70.99 -11.81 -10.00
C GLU A 168 -71.83 -12.17 -11.22
N GLY A 169 -71.22 -12.76 -12.26
CA GLY A 169 -71.91 -13.24 -13.45
C GLY A 169 -72.82 -14.45 -13.22
N LEU A 170 -72.54 -15.28 -12.20
CA LEU A 170 -73.35 -16.45 -11.84
C LEU A 170 -74.53 -16.13 -10.92
N GLN A 171 -74.56 -14.94 -10.33
CA GLN A 171 -75.63 -14.47 -9.43
C GLN A 171 -76.73 -13.67 -10.13
N LYS A 172 -76.63 -13.47 -11.46
CA LYS A 172 -77.65 -12.86 -12.32
C LYS A 172 -78.36 -13.90 -13.16
#